data_AF-A0A6G1K0D4-F1
#
_entry.id   AF-A0A6G1K0D4-F1
#
_cell.length_a   1.000
_cell.length_b   1.000
_cell.length_c   1.000
_cell.angle_alpha   90.00
_cell.angle_beta   90.00
_cell.angle_gamma   90.00
#
_symmetry.space_group_name_H-M   'P 1'
#
loop_
_entity.id
_entity.type
_entity.pdbx_description
1 polymer ?
#
loop_
_entity_poly.entity_id
_entity_poly.type
_entity_poly.pdbx_seq_one_letter_code
_entity_poly.pdbx_strand_id
1 'polypeptide(L)'
;DEADFTDSDIEVLPTKKPKSTSTKDLSLITPAMGRRSRIVNTSKPEDAALIQQSTKAGPEYYDSDAEDLPGPVKGVSKPELYRNVQWGSAATCDQGYEDSVPHSQLVPGRWERQPDGTLLDQKFKLLVKFVDTDGHKKVYTNPPPKDWNDQAAISALNKRIAQQWRRGSNFRFRPVVTTYSQTERAWILENLGDDGRPKQSQSQFVEDFNERFMGKVVAGELRGYRTCSSLTKELERFKPQYKAGVVPVPAARRAKK
;
A
#
# COMPACT_ATOMS: atom_id res chain seq x y z
N ASP A 1 6.92 1.43 -25.29
CA ASP A 1 7.91 1.41 -24.20
C ASP A 1 7.41 2.16 -22.98
N GLU A 2 6.56 1.50 -22.20
CA GLU A 2 6.18 1.97 -20.86
C GLU A 2 7.03 1.22 -19.85
N ALA A 3 7.97 1.93 -19.22
CA ALA A 3 8.85 1.36 -18.21
C ALA A 3 8.02 0.96 -16.97
N ASP A 4 7.90 -0.34 -16.77
CA ASP A 4 7.26 -1.00 -15.64
C ASP A 4 8.14 -0.86 -14.39
N PHE A 5 8.07 0.30 -13.73
CA PHE A 5 8.62 0.50 -12.39
C PHE A 5 7.57 0.16 -11.34
N THR A 6 7.26 -1.12 -11.18
CA THR A 6 6.68 -1.64 -9.93
C THR A 6 7.69 -2.51 -9.20
N ASP A 7 8.83 -1.90 -8.85
CA ASP A 7 9.64 -2.41 -7.76
C ASP A 7 9.45 -1.49 -6.56
N SER A 8 8.60 -1.94 -5.64
CA SER A 8 8.55 -1.39 -4.30
C SER A 8 8.22 -2.52 -3.36
N ASP A 9 9.23 -3.34 -3.07
CA ASP A 9 9.30 -4.09 -1.83
C ASP A 9 9.03 -3.11 -0.68
N ILE A 10 7.91 -3.34 0.01
CA ILE A 10 7.55 -2.61 1.21
C ILE A 10 8.41 -3.21 2.33
N GLU A 11 9.60 -2.66 2.52
CA GLU A 11 10.31 -2.82 3.79
C GLU A 11 9.56 -1.99 4.85
N VAL A 12 8.82 -2.66 5.72
CA VAL A 12 8.41 -2.07 6.99
C VAL A 12 9.64 -2.07 7.89
N LEU A 13 10.34 -0.94 7.90
CA LEU A 13 11.50 -0.75 8.75
C LEU A 13 11.10 -0.88 10.23
N PRO A 14 11.85 -1.64 11.05
CA PRO A 14 11.62 -1.69 12.49
C PRO A 14 11.90 -0.31 13.08
N THR A 15 10.85 0.34 13.60
CA THR A 15 10.97 1.57 14.39
C THR A 15 11.76 1.28 15.67
N LYS A 16 13.01 1.76 15.77
CA LYS A 16 13.66 1.94 17.07
C LYS A 16 12.86 3.01 17.84
N LYS A 17 12.18 2.58 18.91
CA LYS A 17 11.36 3.47 19.76
C LYS A 17 12.25 4.43 20.55
N PRO A 18 11.98 5.75 20.55
CA PRO A 18 12.32 6.59 21.70
C PRO A 18 11.40 6.24 22.88
N LYS A 19 11.96 6.19 24.09
CA LYS A 19 11.19 5.99 25.33
C LYS A 19 10.33 7.23 25.60
N SER A 20 9.03 7.17 25.29
CA SER A 20 8.06 8.13 25.84
C SER A 20 6.85 7.40 26.40
N THR A 21 6.53 7.73 27.65
CA THR A 21 5.34 7.30 28.39
C THR A 21 4.15 8.17 27.99
N SER A 22 3.36 7.72 27.01
CA SER A 22 1.98 8.19 26.85
C SER A 22 1.09 7.00 26.45
N THR A 23 -0.14 7.06 26.95
CA THR A 23 -1.22 6.06 26.88
C THR A 23 -1.19 5.18 25.62
N LYS A 24 -1.09 3.87 25.87
CA LYS A 24 -1.06 2.78 24.91
C LYS A 24 -2.39 2.67 24.17
N ASP A 25 -2.50 3.31 23.02
CA ASP A 25 -3.19 2.66 21.90
C ASP A 25 -2.24 1.58 21.39
N LEU A 26 -2.46 0.34 21.85
CA LEU A 26 -1.81 -0.86 21.32
C LEU A 26 -2.36 -1.12 19.92
N SER A 27 -1.99 -0.27 18.96
CA SER A 27 -1.99 -0.67 17.56
C SER A 27 -1.01 -1.83 17.45
N LEU A 28 -1.53 -3.05 17.44
CA LEU A 28 -0.83 -4.25 16.96
C LEU A 28 -0.40 -3.96 15.53
N ILE A 29 0.81 -3.39 15.37
CA ILE A 29 1.46 -3.30 14.07
C ILE A 29 1.75 -4.75 13.70
N THR A 30 0.84 -5.36 12.95
CA THR A 30 1.04 -6.71 12.41
C THR A 30 2.36 -6.67 11.65
N PRO A 31 3.35 -7.53 11.97
CA PRO A 31 4.61 -7.53 11.27
C PRO A 31 4.33 -7.74 9.77
N ALA A 32 4.74 -6.77 8.96
CA ALA A 32 4.43 -6.81 7.54
C ALA A 32 5.31 -7.87 6.88
N MET A 33 4.69 -9.01 6.58
CA MET A 33 5.35 -10.06 5.82
C MET A 33 5.52 -9.63 4.36
N GLY A 34 6.74 -9.74 3.85
CA GLY A 34 7.06 -9.41 2.46
C GLY A 34 6.21 -10.20 1.46
N ARG A 35 5.95 -9.63 0.26
CA ARG A 35 5.06 -10.23 -0.75
C ARG A 35 5.45 -11.67 -1.11
N ARG A 36 6.75 -11.95 -1.28
CA ARG A 36 7.25 -13.29 -1.64
C ARG A 36 6.96 -14.32 -0.54
N SER A 37 7.11 -13.95 0.73
CA SER A 37 6.85 -14.85 1.86
C SER A 37 5.36 -15.16 2.08
N ARG A 38 4.47 -14.36 1.47
CA ARG A 38 3.02 -14.57 1.48
C ARG A 38 2.54 -15.59 0.43
N ILE A 39 3.36 -15.91 -0.57
CA ILE A 39 2.97 -16.84 -1.66
C ILE A 39 2.98 -18.27 -1.15
N VAL A 40 1.85 -18.97 -1.33
CA VAL A 40 1.67 -20.36 -0.94
C VAL A 40 2.00 -21.27 -2.11
N ASN A 41 2.77 -22.34 -1.88
CA ASN A 41 3.10 -23.32 -2.91
C ASN A 41 2.24 -24.57 -2.71
N THR A 42 1.19 -24.72 -3.51
CA THR A 42 0.24 -25.84 -3.44
C THR A 42 0.87 -27.21 -3.70
N SER A 43 2.07 -27.28 -4.30
CA SER A 43 2.78 -28.53 -4.52
C SER A 43 3.55 -29.01 -3.28
N LYS A 44 3.70 -28.17 -2.25
CA LYS A 44 4.32 -28.57 -0.98
C LYS A 44 3.28 -29.24 -0.07
N PRO A 45 3.55 -30.44 0.48
CA PRO A 45 2.62 -31.13 1.37
C PRO A 45 2.21 -30.31 2.61
N GLU A 46 3.14 -29.55 3.18
CA GLU A 46 2.90 -28.67 4.33
C GLU A 46 1.84 -27.60 4.01
N ASP A 47 1.98 -26.95 2.86
CA ASP A 47 1.05 -25.92 2.39
C ASP A 47 -0.30 -26.54 2.02
N ALA A 48 -0.31 -27.72 1.42
CA ALA A 48 -1.55 -28.44 1.12
C ALA A 48 -2.34 -28.79 2.39
N ALA A 49 -1.65 -29.23 3.46
CA ALA A 49 -2.28 -29.50 4.75
C ALA A 49 -2.87 -28.23 5.37
N LEU A 50 -2.14 -27.11 5.31
CA LEU A 50 -2.64 -25.81 5.76
C LEU A 50 -3.86 -25.33 4.97
N ILE A 51 -3.88 -25.54 3.65
CA ILE A 51 -5.02 -25.22 2.79
C ILE A 51 -6.26 -26.02 3.20
N GLN A 52 -6.10 -27.30 3.55
CA GLN A 52 -7.22 -28.14 4.01
C GLN A 52 -7.80 -27.64 5.34
N GLN A 53 -6.96 -27.11 6.23
CA GLN A 53 -7.37 -26.59 7.53
C GLN A 53 -7.88 -25.15 7.48
N SER A 54 -7.59 -24.41 6.42
CA SER A 54 -7.94 -23.00 6.28
C SER A 54 -9.43 -22.76 6.04
N THR A 55 -9.92 -21.63 6.56
CA THR A 55 -11.29 -21.17 6.31
C THR A 55 -11.45 -20.74 4.85
N LYS A 56 -12.29 -21.46 4.11
CA LYS A 56 -12.58 -21.18 2.70
C LYS A 56 -13.73 -20.18 2.59
N ALA A 57 -13.63 -19.24 1.65
CA ALA A 57 -14.75 -18.37 1.35
C ALA A 57 -15.85 -19.19 0.65
N GLY A 58 -17.06 -19.18 1.22
CA GLY A 58 -18.17 -19.99 0.75
C GLY A 58 -18.88 -19.39 -0.48
N PRO A 59 -20.03 -19.96 -0.86
CA PRO A 59 -20.84 -19.50 -2.00
C PRO A 59 -21.47 -18.13 -1.77
N GLU A 60 -21.51 -17.63 -0.53
CA GLU A 60 -21.97 -16.28 -0.20
C GLU A 60 -21.14 -15.19 -0.90
N TYR A 61 -19.88 -15.45 -1.24
CA TYR A 61 -19.05 -14.56 -2.06
C TYR A 61 -19.34 -14.77 -3.55
N TYR A 62 -18.97 -15.94 -4.08
CA TYR A 62 -19.36 -16.45 -5.39
C TYR A 62 -19.14 -17.96 -5.34
N ASP A 63 -19.82 -18.74 -6.17
CA ASP A 63 -19.54 -20.17 -6.24
C ASP A 63 -18.33 -20.42 -7.14
N SER A 64 -17.24 -20.99 -6.58
CA SER A 64 -16.03 -21.27 -7.37
C SER A 64 -16.19 -22.43 -8.33
N ASP A 65 -17.15 -23.30 -8.06
CA ASP A 65 -17.35 -24.56 -8.78
C ASP A 65 -18.46 -24.42 -9.83
N ALA A 66 -19.25 -23.34 -9.75
CA ALA A 66 -20.22 -22.96 -10.78
C ALA A 66 -19.54 -22.57 -12.10
N GLU A 67 -20.26 -22.79 -13.20
CA GLU A 67 -19.85 -22.37 -14.54
C GLU A 67 -19.81 -20.84 -14.67
N ASP A 68 -18.96 -20.37 -15.59
CA ASP A 68 -18.89 -18.95 -15.92
C ASP A 68 -20.18 -18.52 -16.64
N LEU A 69 -20.74 -17.39 -16.23
CA LEU A 69 -21.89 -16.77 -16.86
C LEU A 69 -21.54 -16.36 -18.30
N PRO A 70 -22.48 -16.49 -19.25
CA PRO A 70 -22.26 -16.06 -20.62
C PRO A 70 -22.03 -14.54 -20.71
N GLY A 71 -21.20 -14.13 -21.68
CA GLY A 71 -20.92 -12.72 -21.97
C GLY A 71 -19.65 -12.17 -21.31
N PRO A 72 -19.29 -10.90 -21.60
CA PRO A 72 -18.06 -10.30 -21.12
C PRO A 72 -18.16 -9.89 -19.64
N VAL A 73 -17.03 -9.99 -18.92
CA VAL A 73 -16.89 -9.49 -17.55
C VAL A 73 -17.02 -7.97 -17.54
N LYS A 74 -17.98 -7.44 -16.78
CA LYS A 74 -18.27 -6.02 -16.75
C LYS A 74 -17.26 -5.23 -15.90
N GLY A 75 -17.02 -3.99 -16.31
CA GLY A 75 -16.33 -2.98 -15.51
C GLY A 75 -14.81 -3.14 -15.43
N VAL A 76 -14.19 -4.14 -16.06
CA VAL A 76 -12.74 -4.33 -16.14
C VAL A 76 -12.21 -4.03 -17.55
N SER A 77 -10.95 -3.59 -17.67
CA SER A 77 -10.35 -3.28 -18.97
C SER A 77 -9.87 -4.50 -19.76
N LYS A 78 -9.63 -5.63 -19.08
CA LYS A 78 -9.15 -6.89 -19.65
C LYS A 78 -10.07 -8.04 -19.25
N PRO A 79 -11.31 -8.09 -19.76
CA PRO A 79 -12.32 -9.06 -19.35
C PRO A 79 -11.89 -10.52 -19.57
N GLU A 80 -11.02 -10.78 -20.55
CA GLU A 80 -10.50 -12.09 -20.91
C GLU A 80 -9.70 -12.77 -19.79
N LEU A 81 -9.15 -12.00 -18.85
CA LEU A 81 -8.35 -12.50 -17.72
C LEU A 81 -9.19 -12.97 -16.52
N TYR A 82 -10.49 -12.68 -16.52
CA TYR A 82 -11.36 -12.89 -15.37
C TYR A 82 -12.53 -13.81 -15.68
N ARG A 83 -13.04 -14.46 -14.64
CA ARG A 83 -14.25 -15.26 -14.72
C ARG A 83 -15.48 -14.34 -14.58
N ASN A 84 -16.50 -14.60 -15.37
CA ASN A 84 -17.79 -13.94 -15.24
C ASN A 84 -18.65 -14.74 -14.26
N VAL A 85 -18.66 -14.36 -12.98
CA VAL A 85 -19.30 -15.16 -11.93
C VAL A 85 -20.61 -14.54 -11.46
N GLN A 86 -21.52 -15.42 -11.02
CA GLN A 86 -22.67 -14.99 -10.21
C GLN A 86 -22.18 -14.68 -8.80
N TRP A 87 -22.37 -13.44 -8.35
CA TRP A 87 -22.05 -13.05 -6.98
C TRP A 87 -23.12 -13.54 -6.01
N GLY A 88 -22.67 -13.99 -4.84
CA GLY A 88 -23.53 -14.45 -3.76
C GLY A 88 -24.07 -13.31 -2.89
N SER A 89 -24.78 -13.70 -1.82
CA SER A 89 -25.48 -12.77 -0.92
C SER A 89 -24.56 -11.77 -0.23
N ALA A 90 -23.29 -12.10 0.00
CA ALA A 90 -22.33 -11.17 0.61
C ALA A 90 -22.08 -9.95 -0.28
N ALA A 91 -22.31 -10.03 -1.58
CA ALA A 91 -22.16 -8.90 -2.50
C ALA A 91 -23.43 -8.05 -2.67
N THR A 92 -24.59 -8.56 -2.26
CA THR A 92 -25.89 -7.96 -2.59
C THR A 92 -26.74 -7.61 -1.37
N CYS A 93 -26.43 -8.15 -0.19
CA CYS A 93 -27.21 -7.93 1.03
C CYS A 93 -26.65 -6.77 1.87
N ASP A 94 -27.53 -5.84 2.25
CA ASP A 94 -27.21 -4.73 3.16
C ASP A 94 -27.32 -5.11 4.65
N GLN A 95 -27.93 -6.26 4.97
CA GLN A 95 -28.00 -6.78 6.34
C GLN A 95 -26.63 -7.33 6.75
N GLY A 96 -26.13 -6.90 7.91
CA GLY A 96 -24.78 -7.29 8.36
C GLY A 96 -23.66 -6.63 7.55
N TYR A 97 -23.88 -5.39 7.08
CA TYR A 97 -22.85 -4.61 6.41
C TYR A 97 -21.65 -4.37 7.34
N GLU A 98 -20.55 -5.04 7.07
CA GLU A 98 -19.27 -4.88 7.74
C GLU A 98 -18.25 -4.32 6.75
N ASP A 99 -17.54 -3.27 7.17
CA ASP A 99 -16.47 -2.68 6.39
C ASP A 99 -15.37 -3.72 6.18
N SER A 100 -14.90 -3.83 4.94
CA SER A 100 -13.75 -4.67 4.63
C SER A 100 -12.51 -4.11 5.31
N VAL A 101 -11.64 -5.01 5.76
CA VAL A 101 -10.30 -4.63 6.22
C VAL A 101 -9.58 -3.89 5.07
N PRO A 102 -8.83 -2.81 5.35
CA PRO A 102 -8.15 -2.08 4.30
C PRO A 102 -7.25 -2.98 3.44
N HIS A 103 -7.30 -2.75 2.12
CA HIS A 103 -6.75 -3.67 1.14
C HIS A 103 -5.26 -3.99 1.37
N SER A 104 -4.99 -5.27 1.62
CA SER A 104 -3.68 -5.88 1.42
C SER A 104 -3.61 -6.44 0.00
N GLN A 105 -2.49 -6.18 -0.70
CA GLN A 105 -2.30 -6.61 -2.08
C GLN A 105 -2.51 -8.11 -2.21
N LEU A 106 -3.25 -8.51 -3.24
CA LEU A 106 -3.34 -9.87 -3.71
C LEU A 106 -1.95 -10.38 -4.10
N VAL A 107 -1.69 -11.65 -3.78
CA VAL A 107 -0.49 -12.38 -4.16
C VAL A 107 -0.85 -13.48 -5.17
N PRO A 108 0.12 -13.97 -5.96
CA PRO A 108 -0.10 -15.11 -6.83
C PRO A 108 -0.55 -16.34 -6.05
N GLY A 109 -1.53 -17.06 -6.59
CA GLY A 109 -2.20 -18.19 -5.96
C GLY A 109 -3.53 -17.79 -5.30
N ARG A 110 -4.41 -18.75 -5.00
CA ARG A 110 -5.68 -18.49 -4.28
C ARG A 110 -5.47 -18.22 -2.80
N TRP A 111 -4.39 -18.77 -2.23
CA TRP A 111 -4.10 -18.73 -0.80
C TRP A 111 -2.96 -17.76 -0.49
N GLU A 112 -3.09 -17.05 0.62
CA GLU A 112 -2.07 -16.11 1.11
C GLU A 112 -1.67 -16.50 2.52
N ARG A 113 -0.37 -16.67 2.75
CA ARG A 113 0.17 -16.87 4.10
C ARG A 113 0.09 -15.58 4.89
N GLN A 114 -0.38 -15.67 6.14
CA GLN A 114 -0.43 -14.57 7.09
C GLN A 114 0.79 -14.60 8.03
N PRO A 115 1.13 -13.47 8.69
CA PRO A 115 2.28 -13.40 9.59
C PRO A 115 2.22 -14.35 10.80
N ASP A 116 1.02 -14.79 11.19
CA ASP A 116 0.78 -15.78 12.25
C ASP A 116 0.96 -17.23 11.78
N GLY A 117 1.31 -17.44 10.50
CA GLY A 117 1.49 -18.76 9.89
C GLY A 117 0.21 -19.35 9.29
N THR A 118 -0.96 -18.74 9.52
CA THR A 118 -2.24 -19.20 8.95
C THR A 118 -2.36 -18.87 7.45
N LEU A 119 -3.35 -19.44 6.79
CA LEU A 119 -3.68 -19.12 5.39
C LEU A 119 -5.02 -18.40 5.28
N LEU A 120 -5.06 -17.40 4.42
CA LEU A 120 -6.27 -16.66 4.05
C LEU A 120 -6.68 -17.00 2.62
N ASP A 121 -7.95 -17.32 2.40
CA ASP A 121 -8.53 -17.41 1.05
C ASP A 121 -8.63 -16.00 0.45
N GLN A 122 -7.87 -15.72 -0.60
CA GLN A 122 -7.86 -14.40 -1.22
C GLN A 122 -9.19 -14.03 -1.89
N LYS A 123 -10.12 -15.00 -2.03
CA LYS A 123 -11.52 -14.75 -2.41
C LYS A 123 -12.21 -13.75 -1.49
N PHE A 124 -11.88 -13.72 -0.20
CA PHE A 124 -12.39 -12.72 0.74
C PHE A 124 -12.06 -11.27 0.34
N LYS A 125 -10.94 -11.06 -0.38
CA LYS A 125 -10.46 -9.73 -0.80
C LYS A 125 -11.13 -9.21 -2.07
N LEU A 126 -11.92 -10.03 -2.76
CA LEU A 126 -12.57 -9.64 -4.02
C LEU A 126 -13.79 -8.75 -3.80
N LEU A 127 -14.40 -8.83 -2.61
CA LEU A 127 -15.41 -7.87 -2.16
C LEU A 127 -14.74 -6.75 -1.37
N VAL A 128 -15.05 -5.52 -1.75
CA VAL A 128 -14.60 -4.33 -1.03
C VAL A 128 -15.82 -3.57 -0.57
N LYS A 129 -16.01 -3.49 0.74
CA LYS A 129 -17.10 -2.81 1.41
C LYS A 129 -16.52 -1.67 2.26
N PHE A 130 -17.03 -0.47 2.11
CA PHE A 130 -16.76 0.63 3.03
C PHE A 130 -17.85 1.69 2.95
N VAL A 131 -18.05 2.44 4.04
CA VAL A 131 -18.86 3.67 3.99
C VAL A 131 -18.03 4.78 3.37
N ASP A 132 -18.56 5.45 2.34
CA ASP A 132 -17.86 6.54 1.68
C ASP A 132 -17.81 7.82 2.52
N THR A 133 -17.11 8.84 2.02
CA THR A 133 -16.96 10.12 2.72
C THR A 133 -18.28 10.88 2.89
N ASP A 134 -19.29 10.54 2.10
CA ASP A 134 -20.62 11.15 2.13
C ASP A 134 -21.61 10.32 2.98
N GLY A 135 -21.15 9.21 3.58
CA GLY A 135 -21.95 8.33 4.42
C GLY A 135 -22.69 7.22 3.68
N HIS A 136 -22.46 7.02 2.37
CA HIS A 136 -23.11 5.96 1.61
C HIS A 136 -22.33 4.65 1.68
N LYS A 137 -23.06 3.54 1.88
CA LYS A 137 -22.50 2.19 1.76
C LYS A 137 -22.10 1.91 0.32
N LYS A 138 -20.88 1.42 0.11
CA LYS A 138 -20.36 1.01 -1.20
C LYS A 138 -19.92 -0.43 -1.15
N VAL A 139 -20.45 -1.25 -2.06
CA VAL A 139 -19.99 -2.62 -2.29
C VAL A 139 -19.40 -2.68 -3.70
N TYR A 140 -18.10 -2.96 -3.78
CA TYR A 140 -17.43 -3.23 -5.04
C TYR A 140 -17.16 -4.72 -5.18
N THR A 141 -17.60 -5.27 -6.31
CA THR A 141 -17.30 -6.63 -6.74
C THR A 141 -16.12 -6.61 -7.72
N ASN A 142 -15.09 -7.40 -7.42
CA ASN A 142 -13.91 -7.54 -8.27
C ASN A 142 -13.86 -8.96 -8.82
N PRO A 143 -13.96 -9.14 -10.15
CA PRO A 143 -14.13 -10.47 -10.73
C PRO A 143 -12.91 -11.35 -10.43
N PRO A 144 -13.10 -12.63 -10.09
CA PRO A 144 -11.98 -13.53 -9.81
C PRO A 144 -11.17 -13.77 -11.08
N PRO A 145 -9.84 -13.90 -10.98
CA PRO A 145 -9.01 -14.24 -12.13
C PRO A 145 -9.34 -15.65 -12.62
N LYS A 146 -9.19 -15.90 -13.92
CA LYS A 146 -9.29 -17.27 -14.48
C LYS A 146 -8.18 -18.16 -13.95
N ASP A 147 -6.97 -17.62 -13.85
CA ASP A 147 -5.83 -18.23 -13.19
C ASP A 147 -5.34 -17.33 -12.05
N TRP A 148 -5.37 -17.85 -10.82
CA TRP A 148 -4.88 -17.14 -9.65
C TRP A 148 -3.36 -16.91 -9.66
N ASN A 149 -2.61 -17.57 -10.53
CA ASN A 149 -1.17 -17.36 -10.71
C ASN A 149 -0.83 -16.31 -11.79
N ASP A 150 -1.82 -15.82 -12.56
CA ASP A 150 -1.60 -14.83 -13.61
C ASP A 150 -1.25 -13.45 -13.00
N GLN A 151 0.02 -13.05 -13.15
CA GLN A 151 0.52 -11.77 -12.65
C GLN A 151 -0.19 -10.57 -13.28
N ALA A 152 -0.62 -10.67 -14.55
CA ALA A 152 -1.29 -9.57 -15.23
C ALA A 152 -2.67 -9.33 -14.62
N ALA A 153 -3.43 -10.40 -14.38
CA ALA A 153 -4.73 -10.34 -13.71
C ALA A 153 -4.59 -9.81 -12.27
N ILE A 154 -3.67 -10.39 -11.48
CA ILE A 154 -3.45 -9.99 -10.08
C ILE A 154 -2.99 -8.53 -9.97
N SER A 155 -2.07 -8.08 -10.82
CA SER A 155 -1.60 -6.69 -10.84
C SER A 155 -2.72 -5.72 -11.20
N ALA A 156 -3.57 -6.06 -12.17
CA ALA A 156 -4.71 -5.24 -12.56
C ALA A 156 -5.78 -5.18 -11.45
N LEU A 157 -6.06 -6.29 -10.75
CA LEU A 157 -6.95 -6.31 -9.59
C LEU A 157 -6.42 -5.44 -8.44
N ASN A 158 -5.14 -5.55 -8.10
CA ASN A 158 -4.52 -4.73 -7.07
C ASN A 158 -4.63 -3.23 -7.38
N LYS A 159 -4.36 -2.83 -8.64
CA LYS A 159 -4.54 -1.43 -9.08
C LYS A 159 -6.00 -0.98 -8.93
N ARG A 160 -6.94 -1.82 -9.34
CA ARG A 160 -8.39 -1.55 -9.27
C ARG A 160 -8.87 -1.38 -7.82
N ILE A 161 -8.57 -2.34 -6.95
CA ILE A 161 -9.00 -2.30 -5.54
C ILE A 161 -8.37 -1.10 -4.82
N ALA A 162 -7.08 -0.84 -5.03
CA ALA A 162 -6.44 0.35 -4.48
C ALA A 162 -7.13 1.64 -4.96
N GLN A 163 -7.58 1.68 -6.21
CA GLN A 163 -8.30 2.83 -6.75
C GLN A 163 -9.72 2.99 -6.15
N GLN A 164 -10.42 1.89 -5.88
CA GLN A 164 -11.73 1.90 -5.21
C GLN A 164 -11.62 2.53 -3.81
N TRP A 165 -10.69 2.03 -3.00
CA TRP A 165 -10.38 2.59 -1.69
C TRP A 165 -10.00 4.08 -1.77
N ARG A 166 -9.08 4.46 -2.68
CA ARG A 166 -8.62 5.86 -2.82
C ARG A 166 -9.71 6.84 -3.21
N ARG A 167 -10.68 6.43 -4.03
CA ARG A 167 -11.75 7.31 -4.53
C ARG A 167 -12.94 7.35 -3.60
N GLY A 168 -13.22 6.24 -2.94
CA GLY A 168 -14.43 6.08 -2.15
C GLY A 168 -14.24 6.31 -0.66
N SER A 169 -13.03 6.21 -0.11
CA SER A 169 -12.82 6.38 1.32
C SER A 169 -11.67 7.33 1.66
N ASN A 170 -11.57 7.70 2.93
CA ASN A 170 -10.45 8.47 3.46
C ASN A 170 -9.19 7.62 3.70
N PHE A 171 -9.21 6.32 3.35
CA PHE A 171 -8.10 5.42 3.60
C PHE A 171 -6.90 5.78 2.72
N ARG A 172 -5.74 5.93 3.36
CA ARG A 172 -4.47 6.19 2.68
C ARG A 172 -3.54 4.99 2.84
N PHE A 173 -3.27 4.31 1.73
CA PHE A 173 -2.31 3.21 1.65
C PHE A 173 -0.88 3.59 2.04
N ARG A 174 -0.56 4.88 1.97
CA ARG A 174 0.76 5.41 2.33
C ARG A 174 0.56 6.49 3.39
N PRO A 175 1.35 6.47 4.47
CA PRO A 175 1.40 7.59 5.40
C PRO A 175 1.61 8.89 4.64
N VAL A 176 0.97 9.96 5.08
CA VAL A 176 1.19 11.29 4.51
C VAL A 176 2.66 11.64 4.74
N VAL A 177 3.42 11.73 3.65
CA VAL A 177 4.81 12.18 3.73
C VAL A 177 4.78 13.66 4.08
N THR A 178 5.19 13.99 5.30
CA THR A 178 5.36 15.38 5.72
C THR A 178 6.31 16.08 4.75
N THR A 179 6.01 17.29 4.30
CA THR A 179 6.90 18.02 3.41
C THR A 179 8.15 18.48 4.16
N TYR A 180 9.28 18.63 3.46
CA TYR A 180 10.47 19.25 4.03
C TYR A 180 10.17 20.72 4.38
N SER A 181 10.39 21.08 5.64
CA SER A 181 10.31 22.43 6.14
C SER A 181 11.44 23.30 5.58
N GLN A 182 11.29 24.61 5.68
CA GLN A 182 12.34 25.53 5.24
C GLN A 182 13.63 25.35 6.05
N THR A 183 13.53 25.08 7.35
CA THR A 183 14.67 24.78 8.23
C THR A 183 15.42 23.52 7.80
N GLU A 184 14.71 22.45 7.46
CA GLU A 184 15.36 21.23 6.95
C GLU A 184 16.02 21.47 5.60
N ARG A 185 15.40 22.25 4.72
CA ARG A 185 15.98 22.56 3.40
C ARG A 185 17.22 23.45 3.49
N ALA A 186 17.24 24.37 4.46
CA ALA A 186 18.43 25.16 4.76
C ALA A 186 19.57 24.25 5.24
N TRP A 187 19.28 23.33 6.19
CA TRP A 187 20.26 22.34 6.62
C TRP A 187 20.74 21.45 5.48
N ILE A 188 19.83 20.99 4.62
CA ILE A 188 20.20 20.21 3.42
C ILE A 188 21.23 21.01 2.62
N LEU A 189 20.91 22.26 2.24
CA LEU A 189 21.80 23.10 1.45
C LEU A 189 23.18 23.28 2.09
N GLU A 190 23.24 23.53 3.40
CA GLU A 190 24.50 23.66 4.15
C GLU A 190 25.39 22.40 4.09
N ASN A 191 24.79 21.24 3.88
CA ASN A 191 25.45 19.93 3.87
C ASN A 191 25.64 19.37 2.44
N LEU A 192 25.36 20.16 1.40
CA LEU A 192 25.69 19.85 0.00
C LEU A 192 27.00 20.54 -0.42
N GLY A 193 27.75 19.90 -1.31
CA GLY A 193 28.84 20.51 -2.05
C GLY A 193 28.34 21.33 -3.24
N ASP A 194 29.27 21.98 -3.93
CA ASP A 194 28.97 22.89 -5.05
C ASP A 194 28.28 22.19 -6.24
N ASP A 195 28.46 20.88 -6.36
CA ASP A 195 27.79 20.05 -7.37
C ASP A 195 26.35 19.65 -7.01
N GLY A 196 25.86 20.11 -5.85
CA GLY A 196 24.55 19.80 -5.30
C GLY A 196 24.42 18.38 -4.77
N ARG A 197 25.54 17.67 -4.55
CA ARG A 197 25.57 16.36 -3.89
C ARG A 197 25.97 16.51 -2.43
N PRO A 198 25.61 15.56 -1.55
CA PRO A 198 26.06 15.59 -0.16
C PRO A 198 27.59 15.68 -0.05
N LYS A 199 28.08 16.47 0.92
CA LYS A 199 29.53 16.58 1.22
C LYS A 199 30.13 15.27 1.71
N GLN A 200 29.29 14.42 2.30
CA GLN A 200 29.65 13.10 2.83
C GLN A 200 28.96 12.00 2.01
N SER A 201 29.14 10.74 2.41
CA SER A 201 28.39 9.63 1.81
C SER A 201 26.88 9.83 1.97
N GLN A 202 26.10 9.31 1.02
CA GLN A 202 24.64 9.42 1.06
C GLN A 202 24.05 8.82 2.35
N SER A 203 24.61 7.72 2.85
CA SER A 203 24.17 7.08 4.09
C SER A 203 24.43 7.95 5.31
N GLN A 204 25.61 8.57 5.42
CA GLN A 204 25.94 9.47 6.51
C GLN A 204 25.06 10.72 6.49
N PHE A 205 24.85 11.30 5.31
CA PHE A 205 23.96 12.44 5.14
C PHE A 205 22.52 12.15 5.63
N VAL A 206 22.01 10.94 5.39
CA VAL A 206 20.70 10.49 5.88
C VAL A 206 20.71 10.32 7.40
N GLU A 207 21.77 9.75 7.96
CA GLU A 207 21.94 9.57 9.40
C GLU A 207 21.95 10.93 10.12
N ASP A 208 22.84 11.84 9.69
CA ASP A 208 22.98 13.18 10.25
C ASP A 208 21.68 13.99 10.13
N PHE A 209 20.97 13.88 9.01
CA PHE A 209 19.66 14.51 8.84
C PHE A 209 18.66 14.00 9.88
N ASN A 210 18.59 12.68 10.07
CA ASN A 210 17.66 12.08 11.01
C ASN A 210 18.04 12.38 12.46
N GLU A 211 19.32 12.37 12.82
CA GLU A 211 19.78 12.80 14.14
C GLU A 211 19.39 14.27 14.40
N ARG A 212 19.49 15.11 13.37
CA ARG A 212 19.14 16.53 13.49
C ARG A 212 17.65 16.75 13.65
N PHE A 213 16.77 16.01 12.96
CA PHE A 213 15.35 16.35 12.88
C PHE A 213 14.38 15.30 13.42
N MET A 214 14.67 14.00 13.34
CA MET A 214 13.73 12.94 13.71
C MET A 214 13.27 13.07 15.16
N GLY A 215 11.96 13.00 15.39
CA GLY A 215 11.34 13.10 16.70
C GLY A 215 11.29 14.53 17.27
N LYS A 216 11.81 15.53 16.56
CA LYS A 216 11.75 16.94 16.95
C LYS A 216 10.56 17.63 16.26
N VAL A 217 10.06 18.69 16.88
CA VAL A 217 9.02 19.55 16.29
C VAL A 217 9.70 20.68 15.53
N VAL A 218 9.44 20.78 14.22
CA VAL A 218 9.99 21.83 13.36
C VAL A 218 8.83 22.50 12.64
N ALA A 219 8.74 23.83 12.76
CA ALA A 219 7.60 24.61 12.23
C ALA A 219 6.22 24.08 12.69
N GLY A 220 6.12 23.62 13.93
CA GLY A 220 4.87 23.11 14.52
C GLY A 220 4.54 21.65 14.18
N GLU A 221 5.33 20.97 13.34
CA GLU A 221 5.10 19.58 12.95
C GLU A 221 6.16 18.63 13.52
N LEU A 222 5.74 17.51 14.09
CA LEU A 222 6.65 16.44 14.53
C LEU A 222 7.29 15.77 13.31
N ARG A 223 8.62 15.71 13.28
CA ARG A 223 9.36 15.16 12.14
C ARG A 223 9.56 13.65 12.27
N GLY A 224 9.12 12.93 11.25
CA GLY A 224 9.39 11.50 11.11
C GLY A 224 10.77 11.20 10.52
N TYR A 225 11.12 9.92 10.54
CA TYR A 225 12.33 9.40 9.89
C TYR A 225 12.29 9.62 8.37
N ARG A 226 13.44 9.96 7.78
CA ARG A 226 13.65 10.10 6.33
C ARG A 226 14.55 8.99 5.81
N THR A 227 14.10 8.33 4.75
CA THR A 227 14.89 7.32 4.05
C THR A 227 15.84 7.95 3.04
N CYS A 228 16.84 7.19 2.61
CA CYS A 228 17.74 7.56 1.51
C CYS A 228 16.97 7.94 0.23
N SER A 229 15.94 7.16 -0.14
CA SER A 229 15.10 7.45 -1.30
C SER A 229 14.33 8.78 -1.16
N SER A 230 13.83 9.09 0.05
CA SER A 230 13.11 10.36 0.30
C SER A 230 14.03 11.57 0.10
N LEU A 231 15.23 11.53 0.69
CA LEU A 231 16.19 12.63 0.58
C LEU A 231 16.74 12.75 -0.85
N THR A 232 17.06 11.64 -1.51
CA THR A 232 17.51 11.65 -2.91
C THR A 232 16.49 12.33 -3.82
N LYS A 233 15.20 12.01 -3.68
CA LYS A 233 14.12 12.63 -4.47
C LYS A 233 13.98 14.13 -4.20
N GLU A 234 14.22 14.59 -2.97
CA GLU A 234 14.24 16.03 -2.66
C GLU A 234 15.41 16.72 -3.35
N LEU A 235 16.62 16.14 -3.28
CA LEU A 235 17.80 16.67 -3.95
C LEU A 235 17.64 16.71 -5.46
N GLU A 236 17.11 15.65 -6.08
CA GLU A 236 16.86 15.60 -7.53
C GLU A 236 15.82 16.64 -7.96
N ARG A 237 14.72 16.74 -7.22
CA ARG A 237 13.63 17.68 -7.52
C ARG A 237 14.09 19.14 -7.51
N PHE A 238 14.96 19.50 -6.55
CA PHE A 238 15.42 20.88 -6.35
C PHE A 238 16.90 21.09 -6.67
N LYS A 239 17.48 20.19 -7.47
CA LYS A 239 18.89 20.23 -7.86
C LYS A 239 19.32 21.59 -8.42
N PRO A 240 18.54 22.27 -9.29
CA PRO A 240 18.94 23.60 -9.79
C PRO A 240 19.06 24.65 -8.68
N GLN A 241 18.12 24.66 -7.74
CA GLN A 241 18.10 25.61 -6.61
C GLN A 241 19.25 25.34 -5.65
N TYR A 242 19.48 24.08 -5.28
CA TYR A 242 20.57 23.72 -4.39
C TYR A 242 21.94 24.02 -5.01
N LYS A 243 22.14 23.75 -6.30
CA LYS A 243 23.35 24.15 -7.03
C LYS A 243 23.56 25.67 -7.09
N ALA A 244 22.47 26.43 -7.10
CA ALA A 244 22.53 27.88 -7.07
C ALA A 244 22.72 28.46 -5.66
N GLY A 245 22.86 27.63 -4.62
CA GLY A 245 22.95 28.10 -3.24
C GLY A 245 21.63 28.63 -2.67
N VAL A 246 20.49 28.25 -3.26
CA VAL A 246 19.16 28.78 -2.91
C VAL A 246 18.34 27.72 -2.19
N VAL A 247 17.77 28.07 -1.03
CA VAL A 247 16.84 27.21 -0.29
C VAL A 247 15.50 27.13 -1.03
N PRO A 248 15.04 25.93 -1.45
CA PRO A 248 13.79 25.81 -2.18
C PRO A 248 12.57 26.20 -1.33
N VAL A 249 11.77 27.14 -1.83
CA VAL A 249 10.50 27.53 -1.21
C VAL A 249 9.40 26.57 -1.69
N PRO A 250 8.54 26.04 -0.81
CA PRO A 250 7.38 25.27 -1.26
C PRO A 250 6.55 26.13 -2.23
N ALA A 251 6.12 25.54 -3.35
CA ALA A 251 5.17 26.23 -4.22
C ALA A 251 3.97 26.64 -3.36
N ALA A 252 3.67 27.94 -3.31
CA ALA A 252 2.50 28.45 -2.62
C ALA A 252 1.31 27.63 -3.11
N ARG A 253 0.58 26.99 -2.19
CA ARG A 253 -0.67 26.33 -2.55
C ARG A 253 -1.52 27.40 -3.20
N ARG A 254 -1.66 27.35 -4.53
CA ARG A 254 -2.69 28.13 -5.21
C ARG A 254 -3.98 27.74 -4.51
N ALA A 255 -4.58 28.66 -3.77
CA ALA A 255 -5.89 28.47 -3.22
C ALA A 255 -6.76 28.05 -4.40
N LYS A 256 -7.25 26.81 -4.39
CA LYS A 256 -8.25 26.39 -5.36
C LYS A 256 -9.42 27.35 -5.15
N LYS A 257 -9.65 28.22 -6.14
CA LYS A 257 -10.93 28.90 -6.28
C LYS A 257 -12.01 27.84 -6.48
#